data_AF-A0A081N917-F1
#
_entry.id   AF-A0A081N917-F1
#
_cell.length_a   1.000
_cell.length_b   1.000
_cell.length_c   1.000
_cell.angle_alpha   90.00
_cell.angle_beta   90.00
_cell.angle_gamma   90.00
#
_symmetry.space_group_name_H-M   'P 1'
#
loop_
_entity.id
_entity.type
_entity.pdbx_description
1 polymer ?
#
loop_
_entity_poly.entity_id
_entity_poly.type
_entity_poly.pdbx_seq_one_letter_code
_entity_poly.pdbx_strand_id
1 'polypeptide(L)'
;MSITFLSGGKGTAMNDNTIKKLALIIAANCTRESELNESLKQGKLSQEQLDSFNQQMSNKLYTFLTYLLSKPANEYSVMMAELAKHFPDGWDAPELDQSFLQYTRQNPSATPNQPF
;
A
#
# COMPACT_ATOMS: atom_id res chain seq x y z
N MET A 1 -29.93 -20.10 -20.45
CA MET A 1 -29.15 -19.14 -21.24
C MET A 1 -27.83 -18.99 -20.50
N SER A 2 -26.77 -19.66 -20.98
CA SER A 2 -25.47 -19.71 -20.30
C SER A 2 -24.60 -18.57 -20.80
N ILE A 3 -24.01 -17.80 -19.89
CA ILE A 3 -23.00 -16.78 -20.22
C ILE A 3 -21.63 -17.39 -19.94
N THR A 4 -20.90 -17.64 -21.03
CA THR A 4 -19.49 -18.03 -21.05
C THR A 4 -18.63 -16.84 -20.64
N PHE A 5 -17.85 -16.96 -19.56
CA PHE A 5 -16.78 -16.01 -19.27
C PHE A 5 -15.54 -16.38 -20.10
N LEU A 6 -15.21 -15.53 -21.07
CA LEU A 6 -13.94 -15.61 -21.81
C LEU A 6 -12.79 -15.20 -20.88
N SER A 7 -12.06 -16.21 -20.41
CA SER A 7 -10.70 -16.07 -19.90
C SER A 7 -9.77 -15.66 -21.03
N GLY A 8 -9.02 -14.56 -20.87
CA GLY A 8 -8.15 -14.08 -21.95
C GLY A 8 -7.39 -12.79 -21.67
N GLY A 9 -6.82 -12.64 -20.47
CA GLY A 9 -5.89 -11.56 -20.16
C GLY A 9 -4.90 -12.03 -19.13
N LYS A 10 -3.83 -12.70 -19.56
CA LYS A 10 -2.71 -13.08 -18.68
C LYS A 10 -1.96 -11.79 -18.34
N GLY A 11 -2.49 -11.02 -17.38
CA GLY A 11 -1.76 -9.91 -16.77
C GLY A 11 -0.46 -10.49 -16.26
N THR A 12 0.67 -10.03 -16.81
CA THR A 12 1.99 -10.46 -16.37
C THR A 12 2.09 -10.14 -14.89
N ALA A 13 2.05 -11.17 -14.04
CA ALA A 13 2.24 -11.00 -12.61
C ALA A 13 3.51 -10.17 -12.40
N MET A 14 3.38 -9.07 -11.67
CA MET A 14 4.52 -8.22 -11.33
C MET A 14 5.57 -9.11 -10.66
N ASN A 15 6.83 -9.05 -11.11
CA ASN A 15 7.85 -9.93 -10.55
C ASN A 15 8.08 -9.62 -9.05
N ASP A 16 8.46 -10.64 -8.28
CA ASP A 16 8.61 -10.56 -6.81
C ASP A 16 9.55 -9.44 -6.35
N ASN A 17 10.60 -9.13 -7.14
CA ASN A 17 11.53 -8.07 -6.80
C ASN A 17 10.91 -6.68 -6.98
N THR A 18 10.09 -6.48 -8.02
CA THR A 18 9.33 -5.24 -8.22
C THR A 18 8.29 -5.06 -7.13
N ILE A 19 7.61 -6.14 -6.70
CA ILE A 19 6.67 -6.11 -5.58
C ILE A 19 7.35 -5.67 -4.29
N LYS A 20 8.49 -6.29 -3.95
CA LYS A 20 9.25 -5.95 -2.73
C LYS A 20 9.74 -4.50 -2.77
N LYS A 21 10.24 -4.04 -3.91
CA LYS A 21 10.67 -2.64 -4.10
C LYS A 21 9.51 -1.67 -3.92
N LEU A 22 8.35 -1.95 -4.52
CA LEU A 22 7.16 -1.12 -4.40
C LEU A 22 6.66 -1.06 -2.95
N ALA A 23 6.59 -2.21 -2.27
CA ALA A 23 6.22 -2.32 -0.86
C ALA A 23 7.15 -1.51 0.05
N LEU A 24 8.47 -1.57 -0.18
CA LEU A 24 9.46 -0.77 0.56
C LEU A 24 9.29 0.72 0.34
N ILE A 25 9.08 1.15 -0.91
CA ILE A 25 8.89 2.58 -1.25
C ILE A 25 7.63 3.11 -0.55
N ILE A 26 6.51 2.40 -0.61
CA ILE A 26 5.27 2.83 0.04
C ILE A 26 5.47 2.88 1.57
N ALA A 27 6.02 1.81 2.16
CA ALA A 27 6.27 1.75 3.60
C ALA A 27 7.11 2.94 4.09
N ALA A 28 8.21 3.26 3.40
CA ALA A 28 9.11 4.35 3.77
C ALA A 28 8.48 5.75 3.61
N ASN A 29 7.60 5.95 2.63
CA ASN A 29 6.92 7.23 2.41
C ASN A 29 5.79 7.45 3.44
N CYS A 30 5.06 6.40 3.83
CA CYS A 30 3.99 6.51 4.82
C CYS A 30 4.51 6.77 6.24
N THR A 31 5.75 6.38 6.56
CA THR A 31 6.33 6.60 7.91
C THR A 31 7.12 7.91 8.03
N ARG A 32 7.15 8.75 6.99
CA ARG A 32 7.73 10.10 7.06
C ARG A 32 6.66 11.10 7.52
N GLU A 33 6.43 11.12 8.83
CA GLU A 33 5.36 11.89 9.46
C GLU A 33 5.79 13.28 9.95
N SER A 34 4.90 14.27 9.82
CA SER A 34 5.13 15.67 10.25
C SER A 34 4.68 15.92 11.70
N GLU A 35 3.56 15.32 12.14
CA GLU A 35 3.05 15.47 13.50
C GLU A 35 3.89 14.72 14.56
N LEU A 36 4.45 13.56 14.18
CA LEU A 36 5.40 12.85 15.04
C LEU A 36 6.73 13.61 15.18
N ASN A 37 7.18 14.27 14.11
CA ASN A 37 8.33 15.17 14.16
C ASN A 37 8.06 16.41 15.03
N GLU A 38 6.84 16.94 15.02
CA GLU A 38 6.43 17.99 15.95
C GLU A 38 6.40 17.49 17.40
N SER A 39 5.91 16.29 17.64
CA SER A 39 5.90 15.65 18.96
C SER A 39 7.32 15.41 19.49
N LEU A 40 8.26 15.03 18.62
CA LEU A 40 9.69 14.97 18.93
C LEU A 40 10.26 16.35 19.28
N LYS A 41 9.97 17.38 18.49
CA LYS A 41 10.40 18.78 18.76
C LYS A 41 9.85 19.31 20.09
N GLN A 42 8.64 18.89 20.46
CA GLN A 42 8.00 19.25 21.73
C GLN A 42 8.50 18.41 22.91
N GLY A 43 9.41 17.45 22.69
CA GLY A 43 9.94 16.56 23.74
C GLY A 43 8.93 15.54 24.26
N LYS A 44 7.80 15.35 23.56
CA LYS A 44 6.76 14.37 23.92
C LYS A 44 7.14 12.95 23.52
N LEU A 45 8.05 12.81 22.57
CA LEU A 45 8.64 11.57 22.12
C LEU A 45 10.16 11.70 22.11
N SER A 46 10.87 10.62 22.45
CA SER A 46 12.30 10.52 22.18
C SER A 46 12.57 10.11 20.72
N GLN A 47 13.78 10.38 20.24
CA GLN A 47 14.21 9.90 18.92
C GLN A 47 14.12 8.37 18.83
N GLU A 48 14.50 7.66 19.88
CA GLU A 48 14.43 6.19 19.94
C GLU A 48 12.98 5.68 19.82
N GLN A 49 12.03 6.34 20.47
CA GLN A 49 10.61 5.99 20.34
C GLN A 49 10.09 6.22 18.93
N LEU A 50 10.50 7.34 18.30
CA LEU A 50 10.14 7.65 16.92
C LEU A 50 10.72 6.63 15.93
N ASP A 51 12.00 6.29 16.08
CA ASP A 51 12.68 5.32 15.22
C ASP A 51 12.06 3.92 15.35
N SER A 52 11.77 3.50 16.59
CA SER A 52 11.08 2.23 16.87
C SER A 52 9.68 2.19 16.26
N PHE A 53 8.90 3.29 16.39
CA PHE A 53 7.59 3.41 15.75
C PHE A 53 7.69 3.30 14.23
N ASN A 54 8.61 4.06 13.61
CA ASN A 54 8.83 4.06 12.17
C ASN A 54 9.22 2.68 11.65
N GLN A 55 10.08 1.97 12.37
CA GLN A 55 10.48 0.61 12.02
C GLN A 55 9.30 -0.37 12.11
N GLN A 56 8.52 -0.32 13.19
CA GLN A 56 7.35 -1.19 13.37
C GLN A 56 6.29 -0.95 12.29
N MET A 57 5.99 0.31 11.99
CA MET A 57 5.04 0.68 10.94
C MET A 57 5.53 0.29 9.56
N SER A 58 6.80 0.56 9.24
CA SER A 58 7.40 0.18 7.97
C SER A 58 7.35 -1.33 7.75
N ASN A 59 7.69 -2.12 8.77
CA ASN A 59 7.65 -3.58 8.70
C ASN A 59 6.24 -4.12 8.49
N LYS A 60 5.24 -3.55 9.18
CA LYS A 60 3.83 -3.93 8.99
C LYS A 60 3.35 -3.61 7.57
N LEU A 61 3.58 -2.37 7.10
CA LEU A 61 3.22 -1.94 5.75
C LEU A 61 3.90 -2.81 4.69
N TYR A 62 5.21 -3.05 4.81
CA TYR A 62 5.94 -3.93 3.89
C TYR A 62 5.34 -5.34 3.84
N THR A 63 5.03 -5.92 5.00
CA THR A 63 4.46 -7.27 5.10
C THR A 63 3.09 -7.35 4.41
N PHE A 64 2.19 -6.42 4.72
CA PHE A 64 0.86 -6.39 4.12
C PHE A 64 0.92 -6.13 2.62
N LEU A 65 1.73 -5.17 2.17
CA LEU A 65 1.87 -4.85 0.75
C LEU A 65 2.51 -6.00 -0.03
N THR A 66 3.52 -6.67 0.54
CA THR A 66 4.12 -7.84 -0.12
C THR A 66 3.11 -8.96 -0.23
N TYR A 67 2.33 -9.24 0.82
CA TYR A 67 1.28 -10.26 0.77
C TYR A 67 0.18 -9.89 -0.24
N LEU A 68 -0.31 -8.65 -0.21
CA LEU A 68 -1.30 -8.14 -1.16
C LEU A 68 -0.82 -8.24 -2.60
N LEU A 69 0.40 -7.80 -2.89
CA LEU A 69 0.87 -7.72 -4.27
C LEU A 69 1.34 -9.09 -4.82
N SER A 70 1.64 -10.07 -3.96
CA SER A 70 2.16 -11.39 -4.36
C SER A 70 1.10 -12.51 -4.43
N LYS A 71 -0.02 -12.39 -3.72
CA LYS A 71 -1.04 -13.44 -3.66
C LYS A 71 -2.09 -13.31 -4.77
N PRO A 72 -2.68 -14.42 -5.23
CA PRO A 72 -3.79 -14.36 -6.19
C PRO A 72 -5.07 -13.82 -5.52
N ALA A 73 -5.92 -13.17 -6.32
CA ALA A 73 -7.01 -12.36 -5.80
C ALA A 73 -8.09 -13.12 -4.99
N ASN A 74 -8.18 -14.43 -5.19
CA ASN A 74 -9.08 -15.31 -4.45
C ASN A 74 -8.64 -15.57 -3.00
N GLU A 75 -7.39 -15.25 -2.63
CA GLU A 75 -6.88 -15.36 -1.24
C GLU A 75 -7.07 -14.06 -0.43
N TYR A 76 -7.43 -12.93 -1.07
CA TYR A 76 -7.53 -11.63 -0.39
C TYR A 76 -8.72 -11.50 0.56
N SER A 77 -9.82 -12.20 0.31
CA SER A 77 -11.09 -12.01 1.04
C SER A 77 -10.97 -12.31 2.54
N VAL A 78 -10.22 -13.35 2.91
CA VAL A 78 -10.00 -13.72 4.32
C VAL A 78 -9.15 -12.67 5.03
N MET A 79 -8.09 -12.18 4.38
CA MET A 79 -7.23 -11.16 4.98
C MET A 79 -7.96 -9.81 5.10
N MET A 80 -8.74 -9.40 4.09
CA MET A 80 -9.53 -8.17 4.17
C MET A 80 -10.54 -8.23 5.31
N ALA A 81 -11.21 -9.37 5.50
CA ALA A 81 -12.14 -9.55 6.61
C ALA A 81 -11.44 -9.44 7.98
N GLU A 82 -10.22 -9.97 8.12
CA GLU A 82 -9.47 -9.86 9.38
C GLU A 82 -8.98 -8.43 9.64
N LEU A 83 -8.44 -7.76 8.61
CA LEU A 83 -7.95 -6.38 8.73
C LEU A 83 -9.09 -5.39 9.00
N ALA A 84 -10.27 -5.63 8.43
CA ALA A 84 -11.44 -4.79 8.64
C ALA A 84 -11.91 -4.75 10.10
N LYS A 85 -11.67 -5.82 10.90
CA LYS A 85 -12.06 -5.85 12.33
C LYS A 85 -11.38 -4.79 13.18
N HIS A 86 -10.20 -4.34 12.76
CA HIS A 86 -9.40 -3.34 13.46
C HIS A 86 -9.48 -1.96 12.82
N PHE A 87 -10.30 -1.81 11.77
CA PHE A 87 -10.50 -0.53 11.13
C PHE A 87 -11.39 0.34 12.04
N PRO A 88 -10.93 1.51 12.50
CA PRO A 88 -11.72 2.34 13.39
C PRO A 88 -12.99 2.84 12.72
N ASP A 89 -14.10 2.80 13.46
CA ASP A 89 -15.38 3.33 13.02
C ASP A 89 -15.24 4.85 12.75
N GLY A 90 -15.71 5.30 11.59
CA GLY A 90 -15.72 6.71 11.23
C GLY A 90 -14.39 7.26 10.66
N TRP A 91 -13.44 6.40 10.28
CA TRP A 91 -12.29 6.85 9.49
C TRP A 91 -12.73 7.11 8.05
N ASP A 92 -12.82 8.38 7.68
CA ASP A 92 -13.14 8.77 6.31
C ASP A 92 -12.03 8.31 5.35
N ALA A 93 -12.45 7.83 4.18
CA ALA A 93 -11.51 7.57 3.10
C ALA A 93 -10.80 8.89 2.73
N PRO A 94 -9.48 8.87 2.49
CA PRO A 94 -8.77 10.10 2.13
C PRO A 94 -9.32 10.68 0.83
N GLU A 95 -9.44 12.00 0.77
CA GLU A 95 -9.75 12.68 -0.49
C GLU A 95 -8.61 12.45 -1.48
N LEU A 96 -8.91 11.74 -2.57
CA LEU A 96 -7.95 11.49 -3.62
C LEU A 96 -7.82 12.73 -4.50
N ASP A 97 -6.59 13.16 -4.75
CA ASP A 97 -6.29 14.25 -5.67
C ASP A 97 -6.85 13.93 -7.06
N GLN A 98 -7.72 14.81 -7.57
CA GLN A 98 -8.38 14.66 -8.87
C GLN A 98 -7.37 14.63 -10.02
N SER A 99 -6.23 15.31 -9.89
CA SER A 99 -5.16 15.27 -10.89
C SER A 99 -4.52 13.87 -10.99
N PHE A 100 -4.34 13.20 -9.85
CA PHE A 100 -3.88 11.82 -9.78
C PHE A 100 -4.89 10.83 -10.39
N LEU A 101 -6.18 11.05 -10.13
CA LEU A 101 -7.25 10.24 -10.73
C LEU A 101 -7.35 10.42 -12.26
N GLN A 102 -7.07 11.61 -12.77
CA GLN A 102 -7.03 11.85 -14.22
C GLN A 102 -5.81 11.18 -14.86
N TYR A 103 -4.64 11.25 -14.23
CA TYR A 103 -3.42 10.61 -14.70
C TYR A 103 -3.58 9.08 -14.82
N THR A 104 -4.14 8.44 -13.80
CA THR A 104 -4.36 6.98 -13.78
C THR A 104 -5.39 6.51 -14.80
N ARG A 105 -6.42 7.32 -15.11
CA ARG A 105 -7.40 7.02 -16.18
C ARG A 105 -6.83 7.17 -17.59
N GLN A 106 -5.91 8.11 -17.79
CA GLN A 106 -5.29 8.35 -19.10
C GLN A 106 -4.19 7.33 -19.42
N ASN A 107 -3.57 6.73 -18.41
CA ASN A 107 -2.49 5.74 -18.57
C ASN A 107 -2.80 4.42 -17.83
N PRO A 108 -3.77 3.60 -18.29
CA PRO A 108 -4.11 2.33 -17.66
C PRO A 108 -3.01 1.26 -17.75
N SER A 109 -1.93 1.51 -18.51
CA SER A 109 -0.82 0.58 -18.75
C SER A 109 0.55 1.25 -18.62
N ALA A 110 0.84 1.93 -17.50
CA ALA A 110 2.22 2.22 -17.13
C ALA A 110 2.90 0.92 -16.66
N THR A 111 3.30 0.10 -17.64
CA THR A 111 4.15 -1.08 -17.45
C THR A 111 5.45 -0.65 -16.76
N PRO A 112 5.96 -1.37 -15.74
CA PRO A 112 7.13 -0.98 -14.96
C PRO A 112 8.46 -1.22 -15.71
N ASN A 113 8.59 -0.65 -16.92
CA ASN A 113 9.81 -0.68 -17.73
C ASN A 113 10.21 0.75 -18.13
N GLN A 114 10.57 1.55 -17.14
CA GLN A 114 11.51 2.66 -17.33
C GLN A 114 12.51 2.61 -16.17
N PRO A 115 13.80 2.38 -16.43
CA PRO A 115 14.81 2.55 -15.41
C PRO A 115 14.93 4.04 -15.08
N PHE A 116 14.85 4.37 -13.80
CA PHE A 116 15.51 5.56 -13.26
C PHE A 116 16.97 5.21 -12.97
#